data_AF-A0A813HYT8-F1
#
_entry.id   AF-A0A813HYT8-F1
#
_cell.length_a   1.000
_cell.length_b   1.000
_cell.length_c   1.000
_cell.angle_alpha   90.00
_cell.angle_beta   90.00
_cell.angle_gamma   90.00
#
_symmetry.space_group_name_H-M   'P 1'
#
loop_
_entity.id
_entity.type
_entity.pdbx_description
1 polymer ?
#
loop_
_entity_poly.entity_id
_entity_poly.type
_entity_poly.pdbx_seq_one_letter_code
_entity_poly.pdbx_strand_id
1 'polypeptide(L)'
;HFSLLDSYSRNVVRELRASIAKEGDPSKAGGSVWGDVEASKSFVGLFLEDAKQRGEDLSEDFLRDLVLNFLIAGRDTTAQALSWTIFCLCKDPRVAAKARAEVAEVCGGREPAYEEINRLPYVQAVLHEALRLYPSVPLDFKVAADDDVWPDGTHVRRGNVIVYHIYAMGRDPAIWGEDAGEFL
;
A
#
# COMPACT_ATOMS: atom_id res chain seq x y z
N HIS A 1 8.65 -17.76 -9.44
CA HIS A 1 8.01 -16.55 -8.87
C HIS A 1 8.88 -15.31 -9.11
N PHE A 2 10.10 -15.24 -8.58
CA PHE A 2 11.02 -14.09 -8.78
C PHE A 2 11.40 -13.80 -10.24
N SER A 3 11.66 -14.82 -11.06
CA SER A 3 11.97 -14.63 -12.49
C SER A 3 10.83 -14.01 -13.30
N LEU A 4 9.59 -14.25 -12.90
CA LEU A 4 8.39 -13.69 -13.55
C LEU A 4 8.17 -12.23 -13.15
N LEU A 5 8.46 -11.88 -11.89
CA LEU A 5 8.42 -10.50 -11.41
C LEU A 5 9.54 -9.67 -12.05
N ASP A 6 10.75 -10.23 -12.16
CA ASP A 6 11.87 -9.56 -12.84
C ASP A 6 11.54 -9.29 -14.32
N SER A 7 11.05 -10.28 -15.07
CA SER A 7 10.67 -10.08 -16.47
C SER A 7 9.54 -9.07 -16.62
N TYR A 8 8.55 -9.11 -15.73
CA TYR A 8 7.44 -8.15 -15.71
C TYR A 8 7.92 -6.72 -15.45
N SER A 9 8.76 -6.52 -14.43
CA SER A 9 9.29 -5.19 -14.08
C SER A 9 10.13 -4.57 -15.20
N ARG A 10 10.96 -5.36 -15.88
CA ARG A 10 11.70 -4.90 -17.08
C ARG A 10 10.76 -4.49 -18.20
N ASN A 11 9.68 -5.24 -18.43
CA ASN A 11 8.68 -4.88 -19.44
C ASN A 11 7.99 -3.56 -19.08
N VAL A 12 7.60 -3.37 -17.81
CA VAL A 12 7.00 -2.12 -17.31
C VAL A 12 7.93 -0.93 -17.55
N VAL A 13 9.22 -1.03 -17.20
CA VAL A 13 10.20 0.04 -17.41
C VAL A 13 10.34 0.39 -18.89
N ARG A 14 10.40 -0.63 -19.77
CA ARG A 14 10.50 -0.42 -21.22
C ARG A 14 9.26 0.25 -21.80
N GLU A 15 8.07 -0.21 -21.41
CA GLU A 15 6.80 0.36 -21.86
C GLU A 15 6.65 1.81 -21.41
N LEU A 16 6.96 2.12 -20.14
CA LEU A 16 6.87 3.47 -19.61
C LEU A 16 7.87 4.42 -20.28
N ARG A 17 9.12 4.01 -20.49
CA ARG A 17 10.10 4.79 -21.26
C ARG A 17 9.62 5.05 -22.69
N ALA A 18 9.08 4.03 -23.36
CA ALA A 18 8.56 4.16 -24.72
C ALA A 18 7.34 5.09 -24.78
N SER A 19 6.45 5.05 -23.78
CA SER A 19 5.28 5.93 -23.70
C SER A 19 5.65 7.38 -23.39
N ILE A 20 6.59 7.62 -22.47
CA ILE A 20 7.10 8.97 -22.17
C ILE A 20 7.81 9.58 -23.39
N ALA A 21 8.58 8.78 -24.14
CA ALA A 21 9.20 9.23 -25.39
C ALA A 21 8.17 9.58 -26.47
N LYS A 22 6.99 8.91 -26.48
CA LYS A 22 5.89 9.18 -27.42
C LYS A 22 5.01 10.35 -27.00
N GLU A 23 4.82 10.61 -25.71
CA GLU A 23 4.06 11.77 -25.20
C GLU A 23 4.71 13.11 -25.60
N GLY A 24 6.01 13.12 -25.93
CA GLY A 24 6.69 14.26 -26.55
C GLY A 24 6.37 14.49 -28.04
N ASP A 25 5.64 13.58 -28.71
CA ASP A 25 5.20 13.67 -30.10
C ASP A 25 3.65 13.76 -30.15
N PRO A 26 3.07 14.96 -30.35
CA PRO A 26 1.62 15.20 -30.28
C PRO A 26 0.79 14.46 -31.34
N SER A 27 1.41 13.66 -32.22
CA SER A 27 0.74 12.90 -33.28
C SER A 27 0.29 11.48 -32.90
N LYS A 28 0.62 10.96 -31.70
CA LYS A 28 0.43 9.53 -31.35
C LYS A 28 -0.13 9.25 -29.94
N ALA A 29 -1.18 9.95 -29.54
CA ALA A 29 -1.97 9.57 -28.35
C ALA A 29 -2.86 8.34 -28.67
N GLY A 30 -2.33 7.14 -28.43
CA GLY A 30 -3.06 5.87 -28.53
C GLY A 30 -3.15 5.20 -27.17
N GLY A 31 -4.35 4.72 -26.83
CA GLY A 31 -4.75 4.23 -25.50
C GLY A 31 -3.73 3.36 -24.77
N SER A 32 -3.45 3.76 -23.52
CA SER A 32 -2.61 3.04 -22.58
C SER A 32 -3.40 1.87 -21.96
N VAL A 33 -2.72 0.73 -21.73
CA VAL A 33 -3.24 -0.44 -20.99
C VAL A 33 -3.59 -0.08 -19.53
N TRP A 34 -3.06 1.02 -19.02
CA TRP A 34 -3.14 1.45 -17.62
C TRP A 34 -4.24 2.49 -17.35
N GLY A 35 -5.15 2.71 -18.32
CA GLY A 35 -6.16 3.77 -18.22
C GLY A 35 -5.54 5.16 -18.37
N ASP A 36 -6.35 6.21 -18.15
CA ASP A 36 -6.06 7.65 -18.37
C ASP A 36 -4.88 8.22 -17.56
N VAL A 37 -4.07 7.39 -16.90
CA VAL A 37 -2.83 7.82 -16.27
C VAL A 37 -1.79 8.04 -17.36
N GLU A 38 -1.57 9.30 -17.72
CA GLU A 38 -0.44 9.73 -18.54
C GLU A 38 0.85 9.09 -18.01
N ALA A 39 1.63 8.46 -18.89
CA ALA A 39 2.82 7.73 -18.50
C ALA A 39 3.85 8.65 -17.82
N SER A 40 3.88 9.93 -18.19
CA SER A 40 4.63 11.00 -17.52
C SER A 40 4.20 11.25 -16.06
N LYS A 41 2.92 11.08 -15.73
CA LYS A 41 2.38 11.21 -14.36
C LYS A 41 2.46 9.93 -13.55
N SER A 42 2.93 8.82 -14.14
CA SER A 42 3.23 7.61 -13.39
C SER A 42 4.43 7.85 -12.46
N PHE A 43 4.52 7.05 -11.40
CA PHE A 43 5.65 7.12 -10.46
C PHE A 43 7.02 7.05 -11.16
N VAL A 44 7.17 6.15 -12.14
CA VAL A 44 8.40 6.02 -12.93
C VAL A 44 8.63 7.27 -13.80
N GLY A 45 7.56 7.84 -14.37
CA GLY A 45 7.61 9.09 -15.13
C GLY A 45 8.13 10.26 -14.29
N LEU A 46 7.59 10.42 -13.07
CA LEU A 46 8.01 11.46 -12.13
C LEU A 46 9.50 11.32 -11.73
N PHE A 47 9.98 10.09 -11.50
CA PHE A 47 11.40 9.84 -11.19
C PHE A 47 12.31 10.14 -12.38
N LEU A 48 11.89 9.79 -13.59
CA LEU A 48 12.63 10.11 -14.81
C LEU A 48 12.68 11.62 -15.06
N GLU A 49 11.59 12.34 -14.79
CA GLU A 49 11.54 13.79 -14.92
C GLU A 49 12.44 14.49 -13.90
N ASP A 50 12.40 14.09 -12.62
CA ASP A 50 13.28 14.61 -11.56
C ASP A 50 14.76 14.37 -11.89
N ALA A 51 15.11 13.14 -12.30
CA ALA A 51 16.49 12.83 -12.70
C ALA A 51 16.95 13.71 -13.87
N LYS A 52 16.09 13.93 -14.87
CA LYS A 52 16.38 14.82 -16.00
C LYS A 52 16.61 16.27 -15.55
N GLN A 53 15.82 16.77 -14.59
CA GLN A 53 16.03 18.10 -14.00
C GLN A 53 17.36 18.21 -13.25
N ARG A 54 17.82 17.11 -12.63
CA ARG A 54 19.09 17.01 -11.90
C ARG A 54 20.29 16.71 -12.82
N GLY A 55 20.06 16.48 -14.12
CA GLY A 55 21.10 16.10 -15.08
C GLY A 55 21.63 14.69 -14.90
N GLU A 56 20.86 13.84 -14.21
CA GLU A 56 21.18 12.44 -13.94
C GLU A 56 20.47 11.53 -14.96
N ASP A 57 21.13 10.44 -15.36
CA ASP A 57 20.51 9.37 -16.15
C ASP A 57 20.31 8.14 -15.26
N LEU A 58 19.05 7.76 -15.05
CA LEU A 58 18.70 6.59 -14.24
C LEU A 58 18.93 5.31 -15.05
N SER A 59 19.72 4.39 -14.52
CA SER A 59 19.95 3.10 -15.18
C SER A 59 18.66 2.28 -15.29
N GLU A 60 18.58 1.42 -16.31
CA GLU A 60 17.46 0.47 -16.45
C GLU A 60 17.36 -0.46 -15.23
N ASP A 61 18.49 -0.82 -14.65
CA ASP A 61 18.56 -1.64 -13.45
C ASP A 61 17.96 -0.93 -12.23
N PHE A 62 18.29 0.35 -12.02
CA PHE A 62 17.73 1.12 -10.92
C PHE A 62 16.21 1.28 -11.05
N LEU A 63 15.71 1.61 -12.24
CA LEU A 63 14.27 1.75 -12.48
C LEU A 63 13.53 0.41 -12.31
N ARG A 64 14.16 -0.69 -12.70
CA ARG A 64 13.61 -2.04 -12.52
C ARG A 64 13.54 -2.39 -11.04
N ASP A 65 14.60 -2.15 -10.28
CA ASP A 65 14.62 -2.39 -8.83
C ASP A 65 13.59 -1.51 -8.11
N LEU A 66 13.43 -0.27 -8.54
CA LEU A 66 12.40 0.65 -8.07
C LEU A 66 10.99 0.06 -8.31
N VAL A 67 10.66 -0.31 -9.56
CA VAL A 67 9.37 -0.91 -9.91
C VAL A 67 9.11 -2.20 -9.14
N LEU A 68 10.12 -3.07 -8.99
CA LEU A 68 10.01 -4.30 -8.22
C LEU A 68 9.69 -4.03 -6.75
N ASN A 69 10.40 -3.09 -6.12
CA ASN A 69 10.17 -2.73 -4.72
C ASN A 69 8.73 -2.26 -4.49
N PHE A 70 8.19 -1.40 -5.37
CA PHE A 70 6.81 -0.93 -5.26
C PHE A 70 5.76 -2.00 -5.55
N LEU A 71 6.00 -2.86 -6.56
CA LEU A 71 5.10 -3.96 -6.84
C LEU A 71 5.01 -4.94 -5.67
N ILE A 72 6.14 -5.28 -5.07
CA ILE A 72 6.17 -6.18 -3.90
C ILE A 72 5.49 -5.50 -2.71
N ALA A 73 5.83 -4.24 -2.44
CA ALA A 73 5.27 -3.49 -1.31
C ALA A 73 3.75 -3.32 -1.41
N GLY A 74 3.23 -3.01 -2.61
CA GLY A 74 1.81 -2.72 -2.81
C GLY A 74 0.94 -3.95 -3.08
N ARG A 75 1.47 -5.01 -3.69
CA ARG A 75 0.67 -6.16 -4.12
C ARG A 75 0.31 -7.07 -2.96
N ASP A 76 1.31 -7.65 -2.31
CA ASP A 76 1.09 -8.74 -1.37
C ASP A 76 0.44 -8.22 -0.08
N THR A 77 0.85 -7.04 0.38
CA THR A 77 0.29 -6.39 1.57
C THR A 77 -1.18 -6.00 1.37
N THR A 78 -1.54 -5.41 0.24
CA THR A 78 -2.92 -5.02 -0.08
C THR A 78 -3.79 -6.25 -0.30
N ALA A 79 -3.27 -7.28 -0.99
CA ALA A 79 -3.99 -8.54 -1.19
C ALA A 79 -4.32 -9.21 0.16
N GLN A 80 -3.37 -9.26 1.10
CA GLN A 80 -3.61 -9.78 2.43
C GLN A 80 -4.64 -8.95 3.21
N ALA A 81 -4.52 -7.61 3.19
CA ALA A 81 -5.44 -6.71 3.86
C ALA A 81 -6.89 -6.90 3.37
N LEU A 82 -7.09 -6.92 2.04
CA LEU A 82 -8.40 -7.13 1.43
C LEU A 82 -8.95 -8.53 1.72
N SER A 83 -8.11 -9.56 1.70
CA SER A 83 -8.53 -10.93 1.99
C SER A 83 -9.07 -11.06 3.42
N TRP A 84 -8.38 -10.49 4.40
CA TRP A 84 -8.84 -10.48 5.79
C TRP A 84 -10.08 -9.62 5.98
N THR A 85 -10.16 -8.48 5.31
CA THR A 85 -11.36 -7.61 5.34
C THR A 85 -12.58 -8.36 4.84
N ILE A 86 -12.48 -9.02 3.68
CA ILE A 86 -13.57 -9.83 3.11
C ILE A 86 -13.92 -10.99 4.04
N PHE A 87 -12.92 -11.66 4.62
CA PHE A 87 -13.15 -12.72 5.60
C PHE A 87 -13.95 -12.24 6.82
N CYS A 88 -13.59 -11.09 7.41
CA CYS A 88 -14.31 -10.51 8.55
C CYS A 88 -15.75 -10.14 8.18
N LEU A 89 -15.95 -9.51 7.01
CA LEU A 89 -17.28 -9.20 6.48
C LEU A 89 -18.14 -10.45 6.26
N CYS A 90 -17.54 -11.55 5.81
CA CYS A 90 -18.27 -12.83 5.67
C CYS A 90 -18.66 -13.44 7.01
N LYS A 91 -17.93 -13.14 8.09
CA LYS A 91 -18.22 -13.63 9.44
C LYS A 91 -19.28 -12.81 10.18
N ASP A 92 -19.39 -11.51 9.89
CA ASP A 92 -20.44 -10.66 10.45
C ASP A 92 -21.34 -10.04 9.35
N PRO A 93 -22.48 -10.70 9.04
CA PRO A 93 -23.44 -10.18 8.07
C PRO A 93 -24.01 -8.80 8.42
N ARG A 94 -24.03 -8.41 9.70
CA ARG A 94 -24.53 -7.09 10.14
C ARG A 94 -23.56 -6.00 9.72
N VAL A 95 -22.26 -6.20 9.95
CA VAL A 95 -21.21 -5.28 9.50
C VAL A 95 -21.23 -5.17 7.97
N ALA A 96 -21.34 -6.31 7.27
CA ALA A 96 -21.43 -6.31 5.82
C ALA A 96 -22.68 -5.59 5.28
N ALA A 97 -23.83 -5.74 5.92
CA ALA A 97 -25.05 -5.03 5.54
C ALA A 97 -24.89 -3.51 5.73
N LYS A 98 -24.30 -3.08 6.85
CA LYS A 98 -24.06 -1.66 7.15
C LYS A 98 -23.05 -1.03 6.19
N ALA A 99 -21.96 -1.74 5.86
CA ALA A 99 -20.99 -1.28 4.87
C ALA A 99 -21.62 -1.14 3.47
N ARG A 100 -22.46 -2.09 3.04
CA ARG A 100 -23.19 -1.99 1.77
C ARG A 100 -24.19 -0.83 1.76
N ALA A 101 -24.87 -0.58 2.88
CA ALA A 101 -25.80 0.54 3.00
C ALA A 101 -25.08 1.88 2.84
N GLU A 102 -23.93 2.07 3.49
CA GLU A 102 -23.11 3.29 3.33
C GLU A 102 -22.67 3.48 1.87
N VAL A 103 -22.16 2.42 1.22
CA VAL A 103 -21.77 2.48 -0.20
C VAL A 103 -22.96 2.84 -1.08
N ALA A 104 -24.14 2.26 -0.84
CA ALA A 104 -25.34 2.56 -1.62
C ALA A 104 -25.81 4.01 -1.42
N GLU A 105 -25.73 4.54 -0.19
CA GLU A 105 -26.10 5.92 0.13
C GLU A 105 -25.17 6.93 -0.55
N VAL A 106 -23.87 6.69 -0.51
CA VAL A 106 -22.87 7.61 -1.07
C VAL A 106 -22.79 7.51 -2.59
N CYS A 107 -22.75 6.29 -3.12
CA CYS A 107 -22.49 6.04 -4.54
C CYS A 107 -23.78 5.92 -5.36
N GLY A 108 -24.96 5.72 -4.76
CA GLY A 108 -26.22 5.60 -5.50
C GLY A 108 -26.28 4.39 -6.43
N GLY A 109 -25.53 3.32 -6.15
CA GLY A 109 -25.52 2.07 -6.93
C GLY A 109 -24.61 2.06 -8.16
N ARG A 110 -23.86 3.13 -8.43
CA ARG A 110 -22.76 3.15 -9.41
C ARG A 110 -21.42 2.83 -8.74
N GLU A 111 -20.40 2.67 -9.55
CA GLU A 111 -19.02 2.59 -9.06
C GLU A 111 -18.63 3.87 -8.32
N PRO A 112 -17.88 3.76 -7.19
CA PRO A 112 -17.42 4.92 -6.44
C PRO A 112 -16.46 5.77 -7.26
N ALA A 113 -16.65 7.09 -7.27
CA ALA A 113 -15.63 8.01 -7.76
C ALA A 113 -14.54 8.21 -6.69
N TYR A 114 -13.35 8.62 -7.11
CA TYR A 114 -12.19 8.77 -6.21
C TYR A 114 -12.49 9.74 -5.05
N GLU A 115 -13.17 10.84 -5.34
CA GLU A 115 -13.54 11.88 -4.38
C GLU A 115 -14.51 11.38 -3.30
N GLU A 116 -15.22 10.29 -3.58
CA GLU A 116 -16.25 9.73 -2.72
C GLU A 116 -15.72 8.69 -1.74
N ILE A 117 -14.50 8.19 -1.97
CA ILE A 117 -13.84 7.23 -1.07
C ILE A 117 -13.69 7.84 0.34
N ASN A 118 -13.44 9.15 0.41
CA ASN A 118 -13.35 9.89 1.68
C ASN A 118 -14.71 10.04 2.40
N ARG A 119 -15.82 9.74 1.71
CA ARG A 119 -17.18 9.79 2.25
C ARG A 119 -17.69 8.42 2.69
N LEU A 120 -16.81 7.40 2.76
CA LEU A 120 -17.11 6.04 3.23
C LEU A 120 -16.43 5.73 4.58
N PRO A 121 -16.69 6.49 5.66
CA PRO A 121 -15.97 6.34 6.93
C PRO A 121 -16.20 4.96 7.56
N TYR A 122 -17.37 4.34 7.39
CA TYR A 122 -17.63 3.01 7.94
C TYR A 122 -16.86 1.93 7.18
N VAL A 123 -16.81 1.97 5.85
CA VAL A 123 -15.95 1.05 5.06
C VAL A 123 -14.48 1.22 5.44
N GLN A 124 -14.02 2.45 5.66
CA GLN A 124 -12.65 2.70 6.15
C GLN A 124 -12.43 2.12 7.55
N ALA A 125 -13.41 2.26 8.45
CA ALA A 125 -13.35 1.66 9.79
C ALA A 125 -13.28 0.13 9.73
N VAL A 126 -14.08 -0.52 8.87
CA VAL A 126 -14.02 -1.97 8.64
C VAL A 126 -12.63 -2.41 8.17
N LEU A 127 -12.02 -1.68 7.23
CA LEU A 127 -10.68 -1.97 6.75
C LEU A 127 -9.61 -1.79 7.86
N HIS A 128 -9.70 -0.70 8.63
CA HIS A 128 -8.79 -0.45 9.74
C HIS A 128 -8.93 -1.50 10.84
N GLU A 129 -10.15 -1.94 11.14
CA GLU A 129 -10.41 -2.98 12.12
C GLU A 129 -9.87 -4.34 11.68
N ALA A 130 -10.05 -4.66 10.39
CA ALA A 130 -9.45 -5.85 9.80
C ALA A 130 -7.92 -5.80 9.86
N LEU A 131 -7.29 -4.64 9.67
CA LEU A 131 -5.84 -4.45 9.80
C LEU A 131 -5.36 -4.44 11.26
N ARG A 132 -6.18 -3.99 12.21
CA ARG A 132 -5.87 -4.06 13.65
C ARG A 132 -5.73 -5.52 14.09
N LEU A 133 -6.67 -6.36 13.68
CA LEU A 133 -6.63 -7.79 13.98
C LEU A 133 -5.68 -8.55 13.05
N TYR A 134 -5.65 -8.25 11.76
CA TYR A 134 -4.91 -9.04 10.78
C TYR A 134 -3.99 -8.15 9.95
N PRO A 135 -2.98 -7.51 10.58
CA PRO A 135 -2.05 -6.64 9.88
C PRO A 135 -1.28 -7.42 8.81
N SER A 136 -1.08 -6.80 7.65
CA SER A 136 -0.30 -7.39 6.56
C SER A 136 1.15 -7.68 6.94
N VAL A 137 1.70 -6.86 7.85
CA VAL A 137 3.04 -7.01 8.42
C VAL A 137 2.90 -7.06 9.95
N PRO A 138 2.93 -8.26 10.57
CA PRO A 138 2.63 -8.41 12.00
C PRO A 138 3.80 -8.07 12.94
N LEU A 139 5.03 -8.01 12.41
CA LEU A 139 6.28 -7.73 13.12
C LEU A 139 7.12 -6.75 12.32
N ASP A 140 7.59 -5.67 12.95
CA ASP A 140 8.60 -4.76 12.38
C ASP A 140 9.87 -4.80 13.24
N PHE A 141 11.03 -4.78 12.57
CA PHE A 141 12.33 -4.93 13.20
C PHE A 141 13.14 -3.64 13.01
N LYS A 142 13.72 -3.14 14.09
CA LYS A 142 14.69 -2.04 14.07
C LYS A 142 15.97 -2.47 14.79
N VAL A 143 17.08 -1.84 14.42
CA VAL A 143 18.36 -2.01 15.13
C VAL A 143 18.72 -0.67 15.75
N ALA A 144 19.00 -0.68 17.05
CA ALA A 144 19.40 0.53 17.76
C ALA A 144 20.70 1.09 17.19
N ALA A 145 20.64 2.31 16.64
CA ALA A 145 21.79 2.97 16.04
C ALA A 145 22.82 3.38 17.10
N ASP A 146 22.37 3.77 18.28
CA ASP A 146 23.17 4.22 19.42
C ASP A 146 22.58 3.67 20.73
N ASP A 147 23.30 3.85 21.84
CA ASP A 147 22.77 3.55 23.18
C ASP A 147 21.68 4.57 23.55
N ASP A 148 20.59 4.12 24.17
CA ASP A 148 19.45 4.95 24.57
C ASP A 148 18.77 4.40 25.84
N VAL A 149 17.92 5.23 26.46
CA VAL A 149 17.09 4.86 27.61
C VAL A 149 15.64 5.24 27.33
N TRP A 150 14.77 4.24 27.33
CA TRP A 150 13.34 4.43 27.07
C TRP A 150 12.63 5.15 28.22
N PRO A 151 11.41 5.69 27.99
CA PRO A 151 10.66 6.42 29.02
C PRO A 151 10.36 5.63 30.31
N ASP A 152 10.38 4.30 30.23
CA ASP A 152 10.20 3.37 31.36
C ASP A 152 11.51 3.05 32.11
N GLY A 153 12.64 3.62 31.66
CA GLY A 153 13.98 3.38 32.20
C GLY A 153 14.70 2.19 31.56
N THR A 154 14.12 1.52 30.56
CA THR A 154 14.77 0.40 29.86
C THR A 154 15.99 0.89 29.08
N HIS A 155 17.16 0.33 29.40
CA HIS A 155 18.40 0.62 28.66
C HIS A 155 18.48 -0.22 27.38
N VAL A 156 18.59 0.45 26.24
CA VAL A 156 18.80 -0.16 24.93
C VAL A 156 20.23 0.15 24.49
N ARG A 157 20.98 -0.88 24.08
CA ARG A 157 22.35 -0.71 23.59
C ARG A 157 22.37 -0.68 22.07
N ARG A 158 23.35 0.03 21.51
CA ARG A 158 23.70 -0.03 20.09
C ARG A 158 23.75 -1.49 19.63
N GLY A 159 23.10 -1.75 18.50
CA GLY A 159 23.05 -3.08 17.90
C GLY A 159 21.97 -4.01 18.48
N ASN A 160 21.23 -3.61 19.52
CA ASN A 160 20.05 -4.36 19.95
C ASN A 160 18.98 -4.35 18.85
N VAL A 161 18.36 -5.51 18.63
CA VAL A 161 17.20 -5.66 17.75
C VAL A 161 15.94 -5.37 18.55
N ILE A 162 15.19 -4.38 18.12
CA ILE A 162 13.89 -3.99 18.68
C ILE A 162 12.82 -4.55 17.75
N VAL A 163 11.83 -5.23 18.34
CA VAL A 163 10.73 -5.84 17.59
C VAL A 163 9.41 -5.20 18.00
N TYR A 164 8.75 -4.55 17.05
CA TYR A 164 7.40 -4.02 17.22
C TYR A 164 6.39 -5.10 16.84
N HIS A 165 5.68 -5.62 17.84
CA HIS A 165 4.70 -6.68 17.63
C HIS A 165 3.30 -6.13 17.36
N ILE A 166 3.11 -5.58 16.16
CA ILE A 166 1.86 -4.94 15.71
C ILE A 166 0.65 -5.86 15.92
N TYR A 167 0.78 -7.15 15.61
CA TYR A 167 -0.32 -8.12 15.78
C TYR A 167 -0.77 -8.30 17.25
N ALA A 168 0.16 -8.23 18.21
CA ALA A 168 -0.14 -8.38 19.63
C ALA A 168 -0.65 -7.05 20.21
N MET A 169 -0.02 -5.93 19.83
CA MET A 169 -0.47 -4.60 20.22
C MET A 169 -1.89 -4.30 19.73
N GLY A 170 -2.26 -4.77 18.54
CA GLY A 170 -3.63 -4.68 18.01
C GLY A 170 -4.66 -5.46 18.83
N ARG A 171 -4.24 -6.32 19.77
CA ARG A 171 -5.08 -7.14 20.64
C ARG A 171 -4.85 -6.88 22.13
N ASP A 172 -4.07 -5.87 22.47
CA ASP A 172 -3.74 -5.57 23.85
C ASP A 172 -4.98 -4.98 24.55
N PRO A 173 -5.54 -5.65 25.57
CA PRO A 173 -6.71 -5.13 26.27
C PRO A 173 -6.44 -3.82 27.01
N ALA A 174 -5.18 -3.52 27.35
CA ALA A 174 -4.81 -2.25 27.97
C ALA A 174 -4.96 -1.06 27.00
N ILE A 175 -4.93 -1.31 25.69
CA ILE A 175 -5.05 -0.28 24.64
C ILE A 175 -6.46 -0.28 24.05
N TRP A 176 -7.02 -1.47 23.78
CA TRP A 176 -8.24 -1.63 22.99
C TRP A 176 -9.47 -2.09 23.79
N GLY A 177 -9.33 -2.39 25.08
CA GLY A 177 -10.43 -2.88 25.93
C GLY A 177 -10.56 -4.40 25.98
N GLU A 178 -11.53 -4.91 26.74
CA GLU A 178 -11.68 -6.36 26.99
C GLU A 178 -12.02 -7.15 25.71
N ASP A 179 -12.64 -6.51 24.73
CA ASP A 179 -13.02 -7.03 23.42
C ASP A 179 -11.92 -6.83 22.36
N ALA A 180 -10.67 -6.55 22.76
CA ALA A 180 -9.55 -6.36 21.84
C ALA A 180 -9.30 -7.54 20.87
N GLY A 181 -9.80 -8.74 21.19
CA GLY A 181 -9.73 -9.90 20.30
C GLY A 181 -10.84 -10.00 19.27
N GLU A 182 -11.88 -9.18 19.37
CA GLU A 182 -13.10 -9.24 18.56
C GLU A 182 -13.04 -8.24 17.40
N PHE A 183 -13.84 -8.51 16.35
CA PHE A 183 -14.03 -7.63 15.21
C PHE A 183 -15.38 -6.91 15.38
N LEU A 184 -15.36 -5.58 15.44
CA LEU A 184 -16.51 -4.75 15.81
C LEU A 184 -17.21 -4.07 14.61
#